data_AF-A0A840AMK1-F1
#
_entry.id   AF-A0A840AMK1-F1
#
_cell.length_a   1.000
_cell.length_b   1.000
_cell.length_c   1.000
_cell.angle_alpha   90.00
_cell.angle_beta   90.00
_cell.angle_gamma   90.00
#
_symmetry.space_group_name_H-M   'P 1'
#
loop_
_entity.id
_entity.type
_entity.pdbx_description
1 polymer ?
#
loop_
_entity_poly.entity_id
_entity_poly.type
_entity_poly.pdbx_seq_one_letter_code
_entity_poly.pdbx_strand_id
1 'polypeptide(L)'
;MADRATLPTWRRLVAPTIATLIVFAILCSLGTWQLRRLGWKEALIAQVEARTALAPVPAPGPAAWPTLDIADFDYTPVTVSGVFLNDAEAHLYGQISKPRGPLGGVGWWVFTPLKTDEGWIVYVNRGFVPDGRQAATTRPEGQVEGRVTVTGLARRPETPWRLLAESAPKDNEWFAREPARFAAAAGLPTASVAPYSIDADATPNPGGLPQGGETTIIFSNNHLQYAVTWYGLALALVAVYAVFARGVIRRRH
;
A
#
# COMPACT_ATOMS: atom_id res chain seq x y z
N MET A 1 -70.40 -5.70 -19.98
CA MET A 1 -69.30 -6.09 -19.06
C MET A 1 -68.18 -6.67 -19.90
N ALA A 2 -67.08 -5.93 -20.07
CA ALA A 2 -65.97 -6.36 -20.90
C ALA A 2 -65.15 -7.44 -20.19
N ASP A 3 -64.97 -8.58 -20.86
CA ASP A 3 -64.16 -9.70 -20.41
C ASP A 3 -62.67 -9.30 -20.43
N ARG A 4 -62.04 -9.19 -19.25
CA ARG A 4 -60.61 -8.87 -19.15
C ARG A 4 -59.82 -10.11 -19.56
N ALA A 5 -59.45 -10.18 -20.84
CA ALA A 5 -58.55 -11.20 -21.37
C ALA A 5 -57.30 -11.33 -20.47
N THR A 6 -57.21 -12.46 -19.76
CA THR A 6 -56.07 -12.73 -18.88
C THR A 6 -54.83 -12.97 -19.74
N LEU A 7 -53.82 -12.11 -19.62
CA LEU A 7 -52.57 -12.24 -20.38
C LEU A 7 -51.99 -13.67 -20.22
N PRO A 8 -51.52 -14.32 -21.30
CA PRO A 8 -50.99 -15.67 -21.25
C PRO A 8 -49.77 -15.77 -20.32
N THR A 9 -49.68 -16.83 -19.53
CA THR A 9 -48.69 -16.99 -18.43
C THR A 9 -47.25 -16.78 -18.84
N TRP A 10 -46.87 -17.13 -20.08
CA TRP A 10 -45.52 -16.88 -20.59
C TRP A 10 -45.18 -15.38 -20.61
N ARG A 11 -46.12 -14.48 -20.91
CA ARG A 11 -45.92 -13.03 -20.87
C ARG A 11 -45.66 -12.49 -19.46
N ARG A 12 -46.18 -13.17 -18.42
CA ARG A 12 -45.91 -12.84 -17.01
C ARG A 12 -44.52 -13.27 -16.55
N LEU A 13 -43.86 -14.16 -17.29
CA LEU A 13 -42.52 -14.65 -17.01
C LEU A 13 -41.43 -13.92 -17.81
N VAL A 14 -41.74 -13.37 -18.98
CA VAL A 14 -40.74 -12.71 -19.86
C VAL A 14 -39.96 -11.61 -19.13
N ALA A 15 -40.65 -10.61 -18.57
CA ALA A 15 -40.00 -9.50 -17.88
C ALA A 15 -39.14 -9.94 -16.67
N PRO A 16 -39.63 -10.76 -15.72
CA PRO A 16 -38.79 -11.24 -14.63
C PRO A 16 -37.67 -12.16 -15.10
N THR A 17 -37.85 -12.96 -16.16
CA THR A 17 -36.75 -13.75 -16.75
C THR A 17 -35.63 -12.84 -17.23
N ILE A 18 -35.96 -11.81 -18.01
CA ILE A 18 -34.98 -10.87 -18.55
C ILE A 18 -34.26 -10.14 -17.42
N ALA A 19 -35.00 -9.65 -16.42
CA ALA A 19 -34.42 -9.00 -15.26
C ALA A 19 -33.47 -9.94 -14.49
N THR A 20 -33.89 -11.18 -14.24
CA THR A 20 -33.05 -12.20 -13.59
C THR A 20 -31.79 -12.50 -14.39
N LEU A 21 -31.88 -12.64 -15.72
CA LEU A 21 -30.72 -12.89 -16.57
C LEU A 21 -29.72 -11.72 -16.54
N ILE A 22 -30.21 -10.48 -16.57
CA ILE A 22 -29.37 -9.28 -16.47
C ILE A 22 -28.64 -9.25 -15.13
N VAL A 23 -29.36 -9.40 -14.02
CA VAL A 23 -28.76 -9.37 -12.67
C VAL A 23 -27.79 -10.54 -12.50
N PHE A 24 -28.12 -11.73 -12.99
CA PHE A 24 -27.24 -12.88 -12.98
C PHE A 24 -25.93 -12.62 -13.74
N ALA A 25 -26.02 -12.06 -14.96
CA ALA A 25 -24.85 -11.71 -15.75
C ALA A 25 -23.95 -10.68 -15.04
N ILE A 26 -24.54 -9.69 -14.37
CA ILE A 26 -23.80 -8.70 -13.55
C ILE A 26 -23.09 -9.39 -12.40
N LEU A 27 -23.78 -10.23 -11.61
CA LEU A 27 -23.20 -10.92 -10.45
C LEU A 27 -22.06 -11.85 -10.87
N CYS A 28 -22.22 -12.62 -11.94
CA CYS A 28 -21.16 -13.48 -12.49
C CYS A 28 -19.98 -12.66 -13.02
N SER A 29 -20.23 -11.51 -13.64
CA SER A 29 -19.18 -10.60 -14.11
C SER A 29 -18.38 -10.02 -12.94
N LEU A 30 -19.06 -9.61 -11.86
CA LEU A 30 -18.43 -9.14 -10.62
C LEU A 30 -17.59 -10.25 -9.96
N GLY A 31 -18.11 -11.47 -9.85
CA GLY A 31 -17.35 -12.61 -9.33
C GLY A 31 -16.10 -12.92 -10.15
N THR A 32 -16.22 -12.89 -11.49
CA THR A 32 -15.10 -13.14 -12.41
C THR A 32 -14.05 -12.03 -12.32
N TRP A 33 -14.49 -10.77 -12.21
CA TRP A 33 -13.59 -9.64 -12.03
C TRP A 33 -12.79 -9.76 -10.71
N GLN A 34 -13.45 -10.18 -9.62
CA GLN A 34 -12.77 -10.43 -8.34
C GLN A 34 -11.70 -11.51 -8.46
N LEU A 35 -11.97 -12.64 -9.16
CA LEU A 35 -10.98 -13.69 -9.38
C LEU A 35 -9.79 -13.22 -10.25
N ARG A 36 -10.04 -12.42 -11.29
CA ARG A 36 -8.94 -11.82 -12.08
C ARG A 36 -8.10 -10.87 -11.24
N ARG A 37 -8.75 -10.08 -10.40
CA ARG A 37 -8.07 -9.13 -9.50
C ARG A 37 -7.26 -9.86 -8.43
N LEU A 38 -7.75 -10.99 -7.94
CA LEU A 38 -7.04 -11.91 -7.06
C LEU A 38 -5.73 -12.37 -7.70
N GLY A 39 -5.78 -12.99 -8.89
CA GLY A 39 -4.59 -13.50 -9.57
C GLY A 39 -3.58 -12.39 -9.93
N TRP A 40 -4.05 -11.22 -10.36
CA TRP A 40 -3.18 -10.06 -10.57
C TRP A 40 -2.45 -9.63 -9.29
N LYS A 41 -3.15 -9.64 -8.15
CA LYS A 41 -2.58 -9.25 -6.86
C LYS A 41 -1.58 -10.28 -6.34
N GLU A 42 -1.87 -11.57 -6.51
CA GLU A 42 -0.96 -12.66 -6.18
C GLU A 42 0.33 -12.60 -7.00
N ALA A 43 0.24 -12.32 -8.30
CA ALA A 43 1.42 -12.12 -9.15
C ALA A 43 2.28 -10.94 -8.68
N LEU A 44 1.66 -9.83 -8.25
CA LEU A 44 2.37 -8.68 -7.69
C LEU A 44 3.07 -9.03 -6.36
N ILE A 45 2.39 -9.76 -5.47
CA ILE A 45 2.99 -10.24 -4.21
C ILE A 45 4.21 -11.11 -4.52
N ALA A 46 4.06 -12.13 -5.37
CA ALA A 46 5.12 -13.06 -5.72
C ALA A 46 6.32 -12.34 -6.36
N GLN A 47 6.08 -11.31 -7.19
CA GLN A 47 7.14 -10.50 -7.77
C GLN A 47 7.92 -9.73 -6.70
N VAL A 48 7.22 -9.10 -5.75
CA VAL A 48 7.87 -8.37 -4.66
C VAL A 48 8.62 -9.33 -3.74
N GLU A 49 8.04 -10.46 -3.36
CA GLU A 49 8.71 -11.48 -2.54
C GLU A 49 9.99 -11.99 -3.21
N ALA A 50 9.92 -12.38 -4.48
CA ALA A 50 11.08 -12.83 -5.25
C ALA A 50 12.18 -11.76 -5.33
N ARG A 51 11.80 -10.48 -5.47
CA ARG A 51 12.74 -9.36 -5.50
C ARG A 51 13.39 -9.11 -4.15
N THR A 52 12.62 -9.16 -3.07
CA THR A 52 13.15 -8.95 -1.71
C THR A 52 14.10 -10.06 -1.25
N ALA A 53 14.05 -11.23 -1.89
CA ALA A 53 14.97 -12.34 -1.64
C ALA A 53 16.33 -12.20 -2.36
N LEU A 54 16.49 -11.21 -3.24
CA LEU A 54 17.76 -10.98 -3.93
C LEU A 54 18.82 -10.45 -2.96
N ALA A 55 20.09 -10.69 -3.30
CA ALA A 55 21.20 -10.09 -2.57
C ALA A 55 21.16 -8.55 -2.73
N PRO A 56 21.39 -7.78 -1.64
CA PRO A 56 21.44 -6.33 -1.72
C PRO A 56 22.50 -5.84 -2.71
N VAL A 57 22.11 -4.88 -3.54
CA VAL A 57 23.01 -4.19 -4.48
C VAL A 57 23.36 -2.79 -3.97
N PRO A 58 24.48 -2.17 -4.40
CA PRO A 58 24.75 -0.77 -4.06
C PRO A 58 23.61 0.15 -4.49
N ALA A 59 23.19 1.05 -3.60
CA ALA A 59 22.15 2.02 -3.90
C ALA A 59 22.56 2.93 -5.09
N PRO A 60 21.72 3.09 -6.14
CA PRO A 60 22.05 3.89 -7.31
C PRO A 60 22.29 5.36 -6.98
N GLY A 61 23.50 5.85 -7.23
CA GLY A 61 23.86 7.27 -7.08
C GLY A 61 23.43 8.15 -8.27
N PRO A 62 23.78 9.45 -8.25
CA PRO A 62 23.33 10.47 -9.20
C PRO A 62 23.48 10.12 -10.68
N ALA A 63 24.54 9.39 -11.04
CA ALA A 63 24.79 8.98 -12.42
C ALA A 63 23.71 8.04 -12.99
N ALA A 64 23.02 7.27 -12.14
CA ALA A 64 22.00 6.31 -12.56
C ALA A 64 20.57 6.88 -12.51
N TRP A 65 20.34 7.96 -11.76
CA TRP A 65 18.99 8.53 -11.57
C TRP A 65 18.26 8.90 -12.86
N PRO A 66 18.90 9.48 -13.91
CA PRO A 66 18.19 9.85 -15.13
C PRO A 66 17.56 8.68 -15.88
N THR A 67 18.10 7.47 -15.71
CA THR A 67 17.63 6.24 -16.38
C THR A 67 16.96 5.25 -15.43
N LEU A 68 16.82 5.61 -14.15
CA LEU A 68 16.28 4.72 -13.13
C LEU A 68 14.76 4.65 -13.24
N ASP A 69 14.23 3.49 -13.59
CA ASP A 69 12.79 3.22 -13.46
C ASP A 69 12.46 2.96 -11.99
N ILE A 70 11.87 3.97 -11.34
CA ILE A 70 11.51 3.92 -9.92
C ILE A 70 10.41 2.88 -9.64
N ALA A 71 9.52 2.60 -10.59
CA ALA A 71 8.47 1.60 -10.40
C ALA A 71 9.06 0.19 -10.37
N ASP A 72 10.02 -0.09 -11.25
CA ASP A 72 10.74 -1.36 -11.27
C ASP A 72 11.74 -1.50 -10.13
N PHE A 73 12.27 -0.38 -9.63
CA PHE A 73 13.23 -0.36 -8.53
C PHE A 73 12.58 -0.47 -7.14
N ASP A 74 11.28 -0.19 -7.00
CA ASP A 74 10.55 -0.31 -5.72
C ASP A 74 10.69 -1.75 -5.16
N TYR A 75 10.94 -1.84 -3.85
CA TYR A 75 11.24 -3.08 -3.11
C TYR A 75 12.55 -3.80 -3.52
N THR A 76 13.48 -3.13 -4.21
CA THR A 76 14.81 -3.72 -4.47
C THR A 76 15.68 -3.66 -3.21
N PRO A 77 16.29 -4.78 -2.77
CA PRO A 77 17.27 -4.78 -1.69
C PRO A 77 18.50 -3.95 -2.07
N VAL A 78 18.84 -2.98 -1.25
CA VAL A 78 19.99 -2.09 -1.47
C VAL A 78 20.83 -1.91 -0.22
N THR A 79 22.10 -1.58 -0.43
CA THR A 79 23.03 -1.17 0.62
C THR A 79 23.62 0.19 0.29
N VAL A 80 23.73 1.06 1.30
CA VAL A 80 24.37 2.37 1.20
C VAL A 80 25.17 2.67 2.47
N SER A 81 26.29 3.37 2.33
CA SER A 81 27.11 3.80 3.46
C SER A 81 27.27 5.32 3.47
N GLY A 82 27.37 5.89 4.66
CA GLY A 82 27.44 7.34 4.84
C GLY A 82 27.29 7.75 6.29
N VAL A 83 26.97 9.01 6.51
CA VAL A 83 26.71 9.59 7.84
C VAL A 83 25.29 10.14 7.86
N PHE A 84 24.54 9.84 8.91
CA PHE A 84 23.23 10.44 9.12
C PHE A 84 23.34 11.92 9.47
N LEU A 85 22.49 12.75 8.85
CA LEU A 85 22.28 14.14 9.26
C LEU A 85 21.07 14.15 10.20
N ASN A 86 21.33 13.84 11.48
CA ASN A 86 20.30 13.63 12.52
C ASN A 86 19.48 14.91 12.84
N ASP A 87 19.97 16.08 12.44
CA ASP A 87 19.31 17.39 12.57
C ASP A 87 18.28 17.66 11.46
N ALA A 88 18.27 16.85 10.40
CA ALA A 88 17.44 17.03 9.20
C ALA A 88 16.42 15.89 8.99
N GLU A 89 16.01 15.23 10.08
CA GLU A 89 14.98 14.19 10.04
C GLU A 89 13.64 14.72 9.52
N ALA A 90 12.85 13.85 8.91
CA ALA A 90 11.44 14.06 8.59
C ALA A 90 10.59 13.02 9.33
N HIS A 91 9.48 13.46 9.93
CA HIS A 91 8.60 12.58 10.72
C HIS A 91 7.31 12.32 9.95
N LEU A 92 7.15 11.12 9.41
CA LEU A 92 5.96 10.72 8.65
C LEU A 92 4.94 10.07 9.60
N TYR A 93 3.78 10.70 9.75
CA TYR A 93 2.69 10.18 10.56
C TYR A 93 2.22 8.81 10.06
N GLY A 94 1.97 7.88 10.97
CA GLY A 94 1.54 6.54 10.62
C GLY A 94 0.93 5.76 11.78
N GLN A 95 0.45 4.57 11.45
CA GLN A 95 -0.05 3.61 12.44
C GLN A 95 0.42 2.20 12.12
N ILE A 96 0.79 1.46 13.16
CA ILE A 96 1.14 0.04 13.06
C ILE A 96 0.13 -0.77 13.88
N SER A 97 -0.81 -1.42 13.20
CA SER A 97 -1.82 -2.28 13.87
C SER A 97 -1.31 -3.68 14.16
N LYS A 98 -0.26 -4.15 13.46
CA LYS A 98 0.34 -5.48 13.61
C LYS A 98 1.87 -5.34 13.62
N PRO A 99 2.45 -4.91 14.76
CA PRO A 99 3.88 -4.65 14.83
C PRO A 99 4.67 -5.96 14.79
N ARG A 100 5.88 -5.91 14.20
CA ARG A 100 6.84 -7.01 14.25
C ARG A 100 7.72 -6.93 15.49
N GLY A 101 8.00 -5.72 15.98
CA GLY A 101 8.61 -5.45 17.28
C GLY A 101 7.58 -5.18 18.38
N PRO A 102 8.05 -4.78 19.58
CA PRO A 102 7.18 -4.54 20.74
C PRO A 102 6.34 -3.26 20.63
N LEU A 103 6.71 -2.31 19.76
CA LEU A 103 6.01 -1.02 19.62
C LEU A 103 5.02 -1.05 18.47
N GLY A 104 3.82 -0.54 18.70
CA GLY A 104 2.77 -0.38 17.69
C GLY A 104 1.78 0.73 18.09
N GLY A 105 0.69 0.85 17.34
CA GLY A 105 -0.29 1.93 17.50
C GLY A 105 0.04 3.15 16.63
N VAL A 106 -0.44 4.32 17.04
CA VAL A 106 -0.21 5.60 16.36
C VAL A 106 1.18 6.13 16.69
N GLY A 107 1.85 6.70 15.70
CA GLY A 107 3.16 7.32 15.89
C GLY A 107 3.76 7.81 14.58
N TRP A 108 5.08 7.74 14.49
CA TRP A 108 5.85 8.41 13.45
C TRP A 108 6.93 7.49 12.88
N TRP A 109 7.05 7.48 11.55
CA TRP A 109 8.18 6.93 10.84
C TRP A 109 9.27 7.99 10.75
N VAL A 110 10.48 7.63 11.18
CA VAL A 110 11.61 8.56 11.22
C VAL A 110 12.43 8.37 9.95
N PHE A 111 12.36 9.35 9.05
CA PHE A 111 13.19 9.44 7.86
C PHE A 111 14.39 10.32 8.14
N THR A 112 15.57 9.71 8.24
CA THR A 112 16.82 10.45 8.46
C THR A 112 17.61 10.50 7.15
N PRO A 113 18.02 11.68 6.67
CA PRO A 113 18.88 11.78 5.50
C PRO A 113 20.27 11.22 5.82
N LEU A 114 20.77 10.36 4.94
CA LEU A 114 22.10 9.81 4.98
C LEU A 114 22.92 10.44 3.85
N LYS A 115 23.98 11.16 4.22
CA LYS A 115 24.94 11.71 3.27
C LYS A 115 26.01 10.66 2.99
N THR A 116 26.10 10.24 1.74
CA THR A 116 27.08 9.25 1.28
C THR A 116 28.49 9.86 1.15
N ASP A 117 29.50 9.01 0.97
CA ASP A 117 30.87 9.48 0.74
C ASP A 117 31.03 10.23 -0.59
N GLU A 118 30.21 9.88 -1.56
CA GLU A 118 30.12 10.53 -2.86
C GLU A 118 29.37 11.87 -2.77
N GLY A 119 28.86 12.24 -1.59
CA GLY A 119 28.27 13.55 -1.28
C GLY A 119 26.78 13.69 -1.60
N TRP A 120 26.16 12.71 -2.25
CA TRP A 120 24.72 12.66 -2.45
C TRP A 120 23.98 12.12 -1.22
N ILE A 121 22.69 12.41 -1.15
CA ILE A 121 21.83 12.18 0.00
C ILE A 121 20.74 11.19 -0.36
N VAL A 122 20.44 10.26 0.54
CA VAL A 122 19.23 9.43 0.47
C VAL A 122 18.52 9.44 1.82
N TYR A 123 17.20 9.59 1.80
CA TYR A 123 16.42 9.45 3.02
C TYR A 123 16.27 7.98 3.39
N VAL A 124 16.62 7.65 4.63
CA VAL A 124 16.46 6.32 5.20
C VAL A 124 15.33 6.36 6.21
N ASN A 125 14.26 5.60 5.98
CA ASN A 125 13.30 5.29 7.02
C ASN A 125 13.95 4.32 8.00
N ARG A 126 14.32 4.84 9.17
CA ARG A 126 15.01 4.09 10.23
C ARG A 126 14.07 3.25 11.08
N GLY A 127 12.77 3.46 10.95
CA GLY A 127 11.75 2.73 11.69
C GLY A 127 10.74 3.63 12.38
N PHE A 128 9.95 3.00 13.24
CA PHE A 128 8.81 3.61 13.92
C PHE A 128 9.14 4.09 15.33
N VAL A 129 8.55 5.20 15.74
CA VAL A 129 8.52 5.67 17.12
C VAL A 129 7.07 5.95 17.54
N PRO A 130 6.67 5.63 18.78
CA PRO A 130 5.37 6.01 19.30
C PRO A 130 5.18 7.53 19.29
N ASP A 131 3.92 7.97 19.30
CA ASP A 131 3.61 9.39 19.44
C ASP A 131 4.25 10.00 20.69
N GLY A 132 4.77 11.23 20.57
CA GLY A 132 5.56 11.90 21.61
C GLY A 132 7.06 11.52 21.63
N ARG A 133 7.52 10.62 20.77
CA ARG A 133 8.96 10.24 20.62
C ARG A 133 9.58 10.65 19.29
N GLN A 134 8.89 11.49 18.50
CA GLN A 134 9.38 11.98 17.21
C GLN A 134 10.64 12.85 17.36
N ALA A 135 10.70 13.72 18.36
CA ALA A 135 11.85 14.59 18.59
C ALA A 135 13.12 13.79 18.92
N ALA A 136 14.21 14.05 18.20
CA ALA A 136 15.50 13.36 18.36
C ALA A 136 16.03 13.40 19.81
N THR A 137 15.78 14.49 20.54
CA THR A 137 16.16 14.67 21.95
C THR A 137 15.51 13.67 22.90
N THR A 138 14.39 13.06 22.51
CA THR A 138 13.70 12.03 23.31
C THR A 138 14.25 10.62 23.06
N ARG A 139 15.21 10.47 22.14
CA ARG A 139 15.84 9.19 21.75
C ARG A 139 17.32 9.41 21.39
N PRO A 140 18.15 9.94 22.31
CA PRO A 140 19.53 10.31 22.05
C PRO A 140 20.40 9.10 21.64
N GLU A 141 20.17 7.92 22.20
CA GLU A 141 20.90 6.70 21.85
C GLU A 141 20.66 6.31 20.39
N GLY A 142 19.46 6.59 19.89
CA GLY A 142 19.10 6.38 18.49
C GLY A 142 19.78 7.36 17.54
N GLN A 143 20.42 8.43 18.01
CA GLN A 143 21.13 9.40 17.16
C GLN A 143 22.53 8.89 16.86
N VAL A 144 22.62 7.91 15.96
CA VAL A 144 23.91 7.30 15.59
C VAL A 144 24.81 8.35 14.95
N GLU A 145 25.97 8.56 15.55
CA GLU A 145 27.02 9.43 15.02
C GLU A 145 28.04 8.63 14.21
N GLY A 146 28.70 9.31 13.27
CA GLY A 146 29.75 8.71 12.44
C GLY A 146 29.21 7.89 11.27
N ARG A 147 30.11 7.07 10.71
CA ARG A 147 29.86 6.30 9.49
C ARG A 147 29.06 5.03 9.78
N VAL A 148 27.99 4.84 9.03
CA VAL A 148 27.13 3.65 9.08
C VAL A 148 27.01 3.00 7.70
N THR A 149 26.59 1.74 7.69
CA THR A 149 26.12 1.04 6.50
C THR A 149 24.69 0.60 6.74
N VAL A 150 23.79 0.99 5.84
CA VAL A 150 22.37 0.69 5.90
C VAL A 150 22.06 -0.30 4.79
N THR A 151 21.45 -1.42 5.15
CA THR A 151 20.80 -2.35 4.23
C THR A 151 19.30 -2.21 4.39
N GLY A 152 18.57 -2.25 3.28
CA GLY A 152 17.13 -2.05 3.30
C GLY A 152 16.50 -2.22 1.92
N LEU A 153 15.24 -1.80 1.81
CA LEU A 153 14.47 -1.85 0.58
C LEU A 153 14.35 -0.46 -0.02
N ALA A 154 14.75 -0.29 -1.29
CA ALA A 154 14.48 0.94 -2.01
C ALA A 154 12.97 1.14 -2.17
N ARG A 155 12.49 2.34 -1.87
CA ARG A 155 11.08 2.71 -1.93
C ARG A 155 10.85 3.91 -2.81
N ARG A 156 9.86 3.81 -3.68
CA ARG A 156 9.41 4.96 -4.46
C ARG A 156 8.75 6.04 -3.57
N PRO A 157 8.83 7.32 -3.97
CA PRO A 157 8.05 8.38 -3.34
C PRO A 157 6.55 8.11 -3.42
N GLU A 158 5.83 8.57 -2.41
CA GLU A 158 4.37 8.52 -2.36
C GLU A 158 3.79 9.84 -2.87
N THR A 159 2.62 9.76 -3.49
CA THR A 159 1.85 10.97 -3.83
C THR A 159 0.89 11.26 -2.69
N PRO A 160 0.96 12.43 -2.05
CA PRO A 160 0.00 12.80 -1.01
C PRO A 160 -1.41 12.85 -1.60
N TRP A 161 -2.42 12.57 -0.77
CA TRP A 161 -3.80 12.81 -1.16
C TRP A 161 -4.00 14.32 -1.39
N ARG A 162 -4.81 14.67 -2.40
CA ARG A 162 -4.88 16.04 -2.95
C ARG A 162 -5.08 17.14 -1.91
N LEU A 163 -5.77 16.89 -0.80
CA LEU A 163 -6.05 17.90 0.22
C LEU A 163 -4.88 18.11 1.23
N LEU A 164 -3.86 17.25 1.27
CA LEU A 164 -2.59 17.50 2.00
C LEU A 164 -1.42 17.88 1.09
N ALA A 165 -1.63 17.94 -0.22
CA ALA A 165 -0.57 18.28 -1.16
C ALA A 165 -0.16 19.76 -1.08
N GLU A 166 -1.08 20.64 -0.69
CA GLU A 166 -1.02 22.10 -0.96
C GLU A 166 -0.20 22.94 0.05
N SER A 167 0.16 22.40 1.22
CA SER A 167 1.03 23.12 2.17
C SER A 167 2.23 22.26 2.56
N ALA A 168 3.41 22.88 2.70
CA ALA A 168 4.51 22.24 3.42
C ALA A 168 4.02 21.96 4.85
N PRO A 169 4.21 20.75 5.38
CA PRO A 169 3.67 20.42 6.68
C PRO A 169 4.23 21.36 7.75
N LYS A 170 3.35 21.84 8.62
CA LYS A 170 3.77 22.54 9.84
C LYS A 170 4.56 21.55 10.70
N ASP A 171 5.57 22.05 11.39
CA ASP A 171 6.28 21.32 12.45
C ASP A 171 6.94 19.99 12.02
N ASN A 172 7.31 19.85 10.74
CA ASN A 172 7.99 18.66 10.19
C ASN A 172 7.16 17.36 10.23
N GLU A 173 5.83 17.49 10.22
CA GLU A 173 4.87 16.38 10.30
C GLU A 173 4.33 15.99 8.92
N TRP A 174 4.89 14.93 8.32
CA TRP A 174 4.58 14.51 6.96
C TRP A 174 3.47 13.47 6.93
N PHE A 175 2.78 13.37 5.78
CA PHE A 175 1.71 12.39 5.56
C PHE A 175 1.93 11.52 4.30
N ALA A 176 3.03 11.76 3.58
CA ALA A 176 3.49 10.95 2.48
C ALA A 176 5.02 10.90 2.47
N ARG A 177 5.59 9.79 2.00
CA ARG A 177 7.03 9.66 1.74
C ARG A 177 7.44 10.54 0.55
N GLU A 178 7.99 11.72 0.80
CA GLU A 178 8.38 12.69 -0.24
C GLU A 178 9.83 13.18 -0.06
N PRO A 179 10.87 12.38 -0.41
CA PRO A 179 12.28 12.69 -0.12
C PRO A 179 12.75 14.08 -0.60
N ALA A 180 12.30 14.51 -1.78
CA ALA A 180 12.63 15.83 -2.32
C ALA A 180 12.02 16.98 -1.49
N ARG A 181 10.80 16.81 -0.96
CA ARG A 181 10.17 17.82 -0.10
C ARG A 181 10.75 17.80 1.30
N PHE A 182 11.10 16.63 1.83
CA PHE A 182 11.83 16.50 3.10
C PHE A 182 13.12 17.32 3.03
N ALA A 183 13.90 17.13 1.95
CA ALA A 183 15.13 17.87 1.72
C ALA A 183 14.90 19.37 1.61
N ALA A 184 13.90 19.81 0.83
CA ALA A 184 13.61 21.22 0.65
C ALA A 184 13.24 21.91 1.98
N ALA A 185 12.44 21.24 2.82
CA ALA A 185 12.06 21.75 4.14
C ALA A 185 13.24 21.80 5.10
N ALA A 186 14.17 20.85 5.02
CA ALA A 186 15.40 20.81 5.81
C ALA A 186 16.52 21.72 5.28
N GLY A 187 16.30 22.45 4.18
CA GLY A 187 17.33 23.30 3.55
C GLY A 187 18.45 22.52 2.85
N LEU A 188 18.23 21.24 2.54
CA LEU A 188 19.18 20.39 1.83
C LEU A 188 19.04 20.55 0.30
N PRO A 189 20.15 20.42 -0.46
CA PRO A 189 20.13 20.57 -1.91
C PRO A 189 19.37 19.42 -2.58
N THR A 190 18.15 19.68 -3.03
CA THR A 190 17.25 18.68 -3.65
C THR A 190 17.86 17.98 -4.87
N ALA A 191 18.72 18.67 -5.63
CA ALA A 191 19.44 18.09 -6.76
C ALA A 191 20.44 16.98 -6.37
N SER A 192 20.86 16.93 -5.11
CA SER A 192 21.76 15.90 -4.57
C SER A 192 20.99 14.79 -3.84
N VAL A 193 19.66 14.80 -3.88
CA VAL A 193 18.81 13.86 -3.14
C VAL A 193 18.31 12.78 -4.09
N ALA A 194 18.47 11.52 -3.70
CA ALA A 194 17.99 10.39 -4.46
C ALA A 194 16.47 10.48 -4.71
N PRO A 195 15.99 10.11 -5.91
CA PRO A 195 14.55 10.12 -6.25
C PRO A 195 13.76 8.98 -5.59
N TYR A 196 14.33 8.33 -4.58
CA TYR A 196 13.78 7.22 -3.80
C TYR A 196 14.24 7.34 -2.34
N SER A 197 13.60 6.60 -1.44
CA SER A 197 14.08 6.41 -0.07
C SER A 197 14.51 4.96 0.16
N ILE A 198 15.11 4.67 1.31
CA ILE A 198 15.41 3.30 1.73
C ILE A 198 14.65 3.02 3.02
N ASP A 199 13.82 1.99 3.05
CA ASP A 199 13.32 1.46 4.32
C ASP A 199 14.37 0.50 4.90
N ALA A 200 15.00 0.88 6.02
CA ALA A 200 16.02 0.06 6.65
C ALA A 200 15.46 -1.30 7.11
N ASP A 201 16.31 -2.31 7.14
CA ASP A 201 15.96 -3.65 7.60
C ASP A 201 15.72 -3.71 9.13
N ALA A 202 15.68 -4.92 9.68
CA ALA A 202 15.43 -5.15 11.11
C ALA A 202 16.67 -4.96 11.99
N THR A 203 17.80 -4.46 11.46
CA THR A 203 19.00 -4.17 12.25
C THR A 203 18.64 -3.21 13.39
N PRO A 204 18.88 -3.58 14.66
CA PRO A 204 18.46 -2.76 15.79
C PRO A 204 19.16 -1.39 15.81
N ASN A 205 18.38 -0.34 15.99
CA ASN A 205 18.92 0.98 16.33
C ASN A 205 19.35 0.99 17.81
N PRO A 206 20.47 1.63 18.19
CA PRO A 206 20.86 1.73 19.59
C PRO A 206 19.77 2.43 20.43
N GLY A 207 19.55 1.96 21.65
CA GLY A 207 18.42 2.38 22.49
C GLY A 207 17.04 1.87 22.06
N GLY A 208 16.95 1.09 20.97
CA GLY A 208 15.72 0.45 20.51
C GLY A 208 14.76 1.36 19.74
N LEU A 209 15.10 2.65 19.57
CA LEU A 209 14.33 3.61 18.79
C LEU A 209 15.19 4.29 17.73
N PRO A 210 14.68 4.50 16.51
CA PRO A 210 13.40 4.00 15.99
C PRO A 210 13.36 2.46 15.89
N GLN A 211 12.17 1.85 15.98
CA GLN A 211 11.99 0.41 15.80
C GLN A 211 12.03 0.06 14.30
N GLY A 212 13.14 -0.52 13.86
CA GLY A 212 13.36 -0.96 12.47
C GLY A 212 12.56 -2.21 12.09
N GLY A 213 12.67 -2.64 10.82
CA GLY A 213 12.07 -3.89 10.33
C GLY A 213 10.54 -3.89 10.16
N GLU A 214 9.87 -2.75 10.36
CA GLU A 214 8.41 -2.64 10.28
C GLU A 214 7.88 -2.44 8.84
N THR A 215 8.75 -2.47 7.84
CA THR A 215 8.38 -2.35 6.42
C THR A 215 7.41 -3.45 6.03
N THR A 216 6.16 -3.04 5.89
CA THR A 216 5.05 -3.96 5.72
C THR A 216 4.75 -4.11 4.23
N ILE A 217 5.13 -5.25 3.66
CA ILE A 217 4.71 -5.68 2.32
C ILE A 217 3.40 -6.47 2.46
N ILE A 218 2.32 -5.81 2.90
CA ILE A 218 1.02 -6.48 3.04
C ILE A 218 0.08 -5.98 1.96
N PHE A 219 -0.19 -6.87 1.02
CA PHE A 219 -1.21 -6.72 0.01
C PHE A 219 -2.50 -7.40 0.53
N SER A 220 -3.41 -6.65 1.17
CA SER A 220 -4.69 -7.20 1.68
C SER A 220 -5.51 -7.89 0.59
N ASN A 221 -5.72 -9.21 0.66
CA ASN A 221 -6.29 -9.98 -0.44
C ASN A 221 -7.66 -10.60 -0.11
N ASN A 222 -8.70 -9.78 -0.05
CA ASN A 222 -10.07 -10.23 0.26
C ASN A 222 -10.88 -10.64 -1.00
N HIS A 223 -10.26 -10.67 -2.17
CA HIS A 223 -10.94 -10.85 -3.46
C HIS A 223 -11.64 -12.21 -3.58
N LEU A 224 -11.07 -13.27 -2.99
CA LEU A 224 -11.70 -14.59 -2.97
C LEU A 224 -13.02 -14.57 -2.18
N GLN A 225 -13.04 -13.96 -0.99
CA GLN A 225 -14.25 -13.84 -0.17
C GLN A 225 -15.35 -13.10 -0.94
N TYR A 226 -15.01 -11.99 -1.61
CA TYR A 226 -15.98 -11.29 -2.45
C TYR A 226 -16.43 -12.12 -3.65
N ALA A 227 -15.55 -12.86 -4.31
CA ALA A 227 -15.93 -13.75 -5.41
C ALA A 227 -16.96 -14.80 -4.95
N VAL A 228 -16.75 -15.43 -3.79
CA VAL A 228 -17.71 -16.37 -3.18
C VAL A 228 -19.05 -15.68 -2.92
N THR A 229 -19.05 -14.46 -2.38
CA THR A 229 -20.28 -13.68 -2.17
C THR A 229 -21.03 -13.45 -3.48
N TRP A 230 -20.35 -13.00 -4.54
CA TRP A 230 -21.01 -12.70 -5.82
C TRP A 230 -21.58 -13.94 -6.50
N TYR A 231 -20.84 -15.05 -6.52
CA TYR A 231 -21.35 -16.31 -7.06
C TYR A 231 -22.46 -16.91 -6.20
N GLY A 232 -22.37 -16.78 -4.87
CA GLY A 232 -23.42 -17.19 -3.93
C GLY A 232 -24.73 -16.43 -4.17
N LEU A 233 -24.66 -15.12 -4.35
CA LEU A 233 -25.82 -14.28 -4.70
C LEU A 233 -26.40 -14.66 -6.07
N ALA A 234 -25.54 -14.97 -7.06
CA ALA A 234 -25.99 -15.42 -8.37
C ALA A 234 -26.76 -16.75 -8.28
N LEU A 235 -26.27 -17.69 -7.47
CA LEU A 235 -26.95 -18.97 -7.23
C LEU A 235 -28.28 -18.79 -6.50
N ALA A 236 -28.31 -17.96 -5.46
CA ALA A 236 -29.53 -17.64 -4.70
C ALA A 236 -30.60 -17.00 -5.61
N LEU A 237 -30.19 -16.07 -6.49
CA LEU A 237 -31.07 -15.45 -7.47
C LEU A 237 -31.72 -16.48 -8.40
N VAL A 238 -30.95 -17.43 -8.92
CA VAL A 238 -31.47 -18.51 -9.78
C VAL A 238 -32.45 -19.39 -9.00
N ALA A 239 -32.13 -19.75 -7.75
CA ALA A 239 -33.00 -20.57 -6.91
C ALA A 239 -34.34 -19.88 -6.62
N VAL A 240 -34.31 -18.61 -6.23
CA VAL A 240 -35.52 -17.80 -5.98
C VAL A 240 -36.36 -17.67 -7.25
N TYR A 241 -35.72 -17.39 -8.38
CA TYR A 241 -36.40 -17.30 -9.67
C TYR A 241 -37.05 -18.64 -10.07
N ALA A 242 -36.37 -19.77 -9.87
CA ALA A 242 -36.91 -21.10 -10.17
C ALA A 242 -38.15 -21.43 -9.33
N VAL A 243 -38.14 -21.10 -8.02
CA VAL A 243 -39.29 -21.27 -7.12
C VAL A 243 -40.46 -20.38 -7.57
N PHE A 244 -40.18 -19.10 -7.88
CA PHE A 244 -41.17 -18.16 -8.40
C PHE A 244 -41.81 -18.66 -9.70
N ALA A 245 -40.99 -19.03 -10.69
CA ALA A 245 -41.45 -19.51 -11.99
C ALA A 245 -42.30 -20.80 -11.84
N ARG A 246 -41.86 -21.75 -11.01
CA ARG A 246 -42.63 -22.96 -10.69
C ARG A 246 -43.98 -22.63 -10.05
N GLY A 247 -44.03 -21.65 -9.15
CA GLY A 247 -45.27 -21.19 -8.53
C GLY A 247 -46.24 -20.52 -9.52
N VAL A 248 -45.73 -19.75 -10.48
CA VAL A 248 -46.54 -19.12 -11.54
C VAL A 248 -47.11 -20.17 -12.51
N ILE A 249 -46.33 -21.21 -12.83
CA ILE A 249 -46.78 -22.32 -13.70
C ILE A 249 -47.83 -23.19 -12.99
N ARG A 250 -47.62 -23.51 -11.70
CA ARG A 250 -48.51 -24.39 -10.92
C ARG A 250 -49.90 -23.81 -10.63
N ARG A 251 -50.05 -22.49 -10.44
CA ARG A 251 -51.36 -21.85 -10.18
C ARG A 251 -52.33 -21.85 -11.38
N ARG A 252 -51.95 -22.49 -12.49
CA ARG A 252 -52.71 -22.59 -13.72
C ARG A 252 -53.28 -23.99 -13.99
N HIS A 253 -52.85 -24.99 -13.21
CA HIS A 253 -53.45 -26.32 -13.13
C HIS A 253 -54.30 -26.40 -11.87
#